data_AF-A0A3B8IEN1-F1
#
_entry.id   AF-A0A3B8IEN1-F1
#
_cell.length_a   1.000
_cell.length_b   1.000
_cell.length_c   1.000
_cell.angle_alpha   90.00
_cell.angle_beta   90.00
_cell.angle_gamma   90.00
#
_symmetry.space_group_name_H-M   'P 1'
#
loop_
_entity.id
_entity.type
_entity.pdbx_description
1 polymer ?
#
loop_
_entity_poly.entity_id
_entity_poly.type
_entity_poly.pdbx_seq_one_letter_code
_entity_poly.pdbx_strand_id
1 'polypeptide(L)'
;MGLFRKKTNKYPHIKLGFRGEWITYTLGSKQLEIATTVINGYRIHFDSIQNEELTKEDREKVFHEVLDFFRAKVSKRPILVYATDGPNAPIWEKLCSEASELIKAVETTTFQAQEDFQYNFFKAEVERGNKIEVEGQSIETVEQFEAYWLKRNQ
;
A
#
# COMPACT_ATOMS: atom_id res chain seq x y z
N MET A 1 -34.05 -2.25 -28.55
CA MET A 1 -32.70 -1.62 -28.48
C MET A 1 -32.29 -1.50 -27.03
N GLY A 2 -31.37 -2.35 -26.56
CA GLY A 2 -30.87 -2.28 -25.18
C GLY A 2 -29.86 -1.16 -25.03
N LEU A 3 -30.20 -0.13 -24.24
CA LEU A 3 -29.27 0.91 -23.83
C LEU A 3 -28.23 0.30 -22.88
N PHE A 4 -27.10 -0.16 -23.41
CA PHE A 4 -25.94 -0.47 -22.58
C PHE A 4 -25.38 0.85 -22.05
N ARG A 5 -25.74 1.21 -20.81
CA ARG A 5 -25.04 2.26 -20.07
C ARG A 5 -23.58 1.82 -19.93
N LYS A 6 -22.68 2.41 -20.72
CA LYS A 6 -21.23 2.34 -20.46
C LYS A 6 -21.02 2.79 -19.01
N LYS A 7 -20.63 1.87 -18.11
CA LYS A 7 -20.14 2.26 -16.79
C LYS A 7 -18.91 3.12 -17.00
N THR A 8 -19.05 4.44 -16.88
CA THR A 8 -17.91 5.35 -16.85
C THR A 8 -17.08 4.97 -15.63
N ASN A 9 -15.84 4.51 -15.85
CA ASN A 9 -14.94 4.28 -14.73
C ASN A 9 -14.50 5.65 -14.23
N LYS A 10 -15.07 6.12 -13.11
CA LYS A 10 -14.74 7.43 -12.52
C LYS A 10 -13.25 7.55 -12.13
N TYR A 11 -12.55 6.42 -11.99
CA TYR A 11 -11.14 6.35 -11.59
C TYR A 11 -10.37 5.43 -12.55
N PRO A 12 -10.15 5.83 -13.82
CA PRO A 12 -9.43 5.00 -14.81
C PRO A 12 -7.94 4.86 -14.50
N HIS A 13 -7.39 5.79 -13.71
CA HIS A 13 -6.00 5.84 -13.27
C HIS A 13 -5.75 5.08 -11.96
N ILE A 14 -6.78 4.46 -11.36
CA ILE A 14 -6.65 3.63 -10.15
C ILE A 14 -7.04 2.20 -10.49
N LYS A 15 -6.14 1.26 -10.19
CA LYS A 15 -6.35 -0.18 -10.40
C LYS A 15 -6.00 -0.94 -9.13
N LEU A 16 -6.78 -1.98 -8.82
CA LEU A 16 -6.42 -2.94 -7.79
C LEU A 16 -5.55 -4.03 -8.43
N GLY A 17 -4.45 -4.36 -7.75
CA GLY A 17 -3.57 -5.46 -8.05
C GLY A 17 -4.23 -6.82 -7.88
N PHE A 18 -3.47 -7.89 -8.13
CA PHE A 18 -3.96 -9.25 -7.94
C PHE A 18 -4.44 -9.43 -6.49
N ARG A 19 -5.66 -9.97 -6.31
CA ARG A 19 -6.33 -10.13 -5.01
C ARG A 19 -6.50 -8.85 -4.16
N GLY A 20 -6.22 -7.67 -4.73
CA GLY A 20 -6.22 -6.41 -3.99
C GLY A 20 -5.09 -6.32 -2.98
N GLU A 21 -3.91 -6.84 -3.34
CA GLU A 21 -2.67 -6.76 -2.53
C GLU A 21 -1.89 -5.45 -2.77
N TRP A 22 -2.21 -4.72 -3.83
CA TRP A 22 -1.73 -3.35 -4.03
C TRP A 22 -2.74 -2.50 -4.82
N ILE A 23 -2.54 -1.19 -4.82
CA ILE A 23 -3.22 -0.23 -5.68
C ILE A 23 -2.18 0.38 -6.60
N THR A 24 -2.43 0.31 -7.90
CA THR A 24 -1.69 1.10 -8.89
C THR A 24 -2.41 2.43 -9.10
N TYR A 25 -1.72 3.54 -8.88
CA TYR A 25 -2.23 4.89 -9.12
C TYR A 25 -1.36 5.60 -10.16
N THR A 26 -1.96 6.09 -11.25
CA THR A 26 -1.25 6.86 -12.29
C THR A 26 -1.38 8.37 -12.03
N LEU A 27 -0.25 9.05 -11.81
CA LEU A 27 -0.14 10.49 -11.61
C LEU A 27 0.68 11.11 -12.75
N GLY A 28 0.01 11.66 -13.77
CA GLY A 28 0.70 12.13 -14.98
C GLY A 28 1.39 10.96 -15.69
N SER A 29 2.71 11.03 -15.86
CA SER A 29 3.54 9.93 -16.38
C SER A 29 4.08 8.99 -15.30
N LYS A 30 3.92 9.31 -14.01
CA LYS A 30 4.39 8.48 -12.89
C LYS A 30 3.35 7.43 -12.54
N GLN A 31 3.81 6.25 -12.13
CA GLN A 31 2.98 5.18 -11.58
C GLN A 31 3.41 4.95 -10.14
N LEU A 32 2.46 5.09 -9.22
CA LEU A 32 2.65 4.84 -7.80
C LEU A 32 2.06 3.48 -7.47
N GLU A 33 2.76 2.72 -6.64
CA GLU A 33 2.24 1.49 -6.05
C GLU A 33 1.98 1.72 -4.56
N ILE A 34 0.73 1.56 -4.15
CA ILE A 34 0.31 1.70 -2.76
C ILE A 34 0.00 0.31 -2.23
N ALA A 35 0.78 -0.15 -1.25
CA ALA A 35 0.59 -1.47 -0.68
C ALA A 35 -0.75 -1.60 0.05
N THR A 36 -1.37 -2.78 -0.04
CA THR A 36 -2.63 -3.07 0.65
C THR A 36 -2.65 -4.48 1.23
N THR A 37 -3.35 -4.68 2.33
CA THR A 37 -3.59 -6.03 2.88
C THR A 37 -5.07 -6.23 3.18
N VAL A 38 -5.54 -7.49 3.13
CA VAL A 38 -6.98 -7.84 3.27
C VAL A 38 -7.23 -8.70 4.51
N ILE A 39 -6.46 -8.51 5.58
CA ILE A 39 -6.67 -9.22 6.85
C ILE A 39 -7.64 -8.41 7.70
N ASN A 40 -8.83 -8.91 8.07
CA ASN A 40 -9.81 -8.16 8.90
C ASN A 40 -10.30 -6.80 8.34
N GLY A 41 -10.15 -6.58 7.04
CA GLY A 41 -10.48 -5.33 6.34
C GLY A 41 -9.40 -4.97 5.33
N TYR A 42 -9.69 -4.00 4.45
CA TYR A 42 -8.67 -3.46 3.55
C TYR A 42 -7.82 -2.45 4.31
N ARG A 43 -6.54 -2.76 4.50
CA ARG A 43 -5.53 -1.79 4.92
C ARG A 43 -4.92 -1.14 3.70
N ILE A 44 -4.74 0.17 3.76
CA ILE A 44 -4.07 0.95 2.73
C ILE A 44 -2.84 1.60 3.38
N HIS A 45 -1.66 1.24 2.90
CA HIS A 45 -0.37 1.66 3.47
C HIS A 45 0.15 2.89 2.73
N PHE A 46 -0.19 4.09 3.18
CA PHE A 46 0.25 5.33 2.50
C PHE A 46 1.74 5.63 2.70
N ASP A 47 2.37 5.00 3.68
CA ASP A 47 3.81 4.96 3.87
C ASP A 47 4.56 4.28 2.70
N SER A 48 3.91 3.41 1.92
CA SER A 48 4.55 2.77 0.75
C SER A 48 4.94 3.75 -0.36
N ILE A 49 4.35 4.95 -0.38
CA ILE A 49 4.69 6.02 -1.33
C ILE A 49 5.50 7.14 -0.65
N GLN A 50 6.10 6.87 0.51
CA GLN A 50 6.83 7.88 1.28
C GLN A 50 8.04 8.45 0.50
N ASN A 51 8.80 7.57 -0.14
CA ASN A 51 10.05 7.89 -0.83
C ASN A 51 9.83 8.47 -2.22
N GLU A 52 8.57 8.56 -2.66
CA GLU A 52 8.23 9.13 -3.95
C GLU A 52 8.36 10.65 -3.90
N GLU A 53 8.99 11.22 -4.92
CA GLU A 53 9.05 12.66 -5.16
C GLU A 53 7.67 13.18 -5.58
N LEU A 54 6.82 13.36 -4.58
CA LEU A 54 5.49 13.94 -4.68
C LEU A 54 5.47 15.31 -4.00
N THR A 55 4.64 16.21 -4.52
CA THR A 55 4.30 17.44 -3.79
C THR A 55 3.33 17.13 -2.65
N LYS A 56 3.04 18.13 -1.81
CA LYS A 56 1.99 17.99 -0.79
C LYS A 56 0.63 17.80 -1.47
N GLU A 57 0.35 18.62 -2.47
CA GLU A 57 -0.89 18.62 -3.24
C GLU A 57 -1.13 17.26 -3.93
N ASP A 58 -0.08 16.64 -4.47
CA ASP A 58 -0.17 15.31 -5.06
C ASP A 58 -0.51 14.24 -4.02
N ARG A 59 0.08 14.30 -2.81
CA ARG A 59 -0.22 13.36 -1.73
C ARG A 59 -1.67 13.48 -1.27
N GLU A 60 -2.15 14.71 -1.07
CA GLU A 60 -3.55 14.97 -0.71
C GLU A 60 -4.50 14.45 -1.80
N LYS A 61 -4.18 14.69 -3.08
CA LYS A 61 -4.96 14.18 -4.20
C LYS A 61 -5.00 12.64 -4.22
N VAL A 62 -3.86 11.98 -4.13
CA VAL A 62 -3.77 10.51 -4.11
C VAL A 62 -4.60 9.95 -2.96
N PHE A 63 -4.46 10.52 -1.76
CA PHE A 63 -5.21 10.13 -0.58
C PHE A 63 -6.73 10.18 -0.81
N HIS A 64 -7.22 11.34 -1.25
CA HIS A 64 -8.66 11.54 -1.44
C HIS A 64 -9.22 10.65 -2.55
N GLU A 65 -8.53 10.55 -3.69
CA GLU A 65 -9.03 9.77 -4.82
C GLU A 65 -8.99 8.26 -4.54
N VAL A 66 -7.98 7.76 -3.81
CA VAL A 66 -7.93 6.36 -3.36
C VAL A 66 -9.07 6.06 -2.38
N LEU A 67 -9.29 6.91 -1.40
CA LEU A 67 -10.37 6.71 -0.43
C LEU A 67 -11.75 6.73 -1.10
N ASP A 68 -11.96 7.67 -2.01
CA ASP A 68 -13.16 7.78 -2.84
C ASP A 68 -13.37 6.54 -3.72
N PHE A 69 -12.29 6.04 -4.32
CA PHE A 69 -12.32 4.80 -5.10
C PHE A 69 -12.75 3.62 -4.24
N PHE A 70 -12.20 3.45 -3.03
CA PHE A 70 -12.60 2.39 -2.11
C PHE A 70 -14.07 2.47 -1.74
N ARG A 71 -14.57 3.68 -1.43
CA ARG A 71 -15.99 3.91 -1.14
C ARG A 71 -16.88 3.52 -2.33
N ALA A 72 -16.48 3.90 -3.54
CA ALA A 72 -17.28 3.67 -4.75
C ALA A 72 -17.22 2.23 -5.29
N LYS A 73 -16.10 1.52 -5.12
CA LYS A 73 -15.85 0.23 -5.78
C LYS A 73 -15.81 -0.95 -4.82
N VAL A 74 -15.25 -0.76 -3.63
CA VAL A 74 -15.08 -1.81 -2.62
C VAL A 74 -16.23 -1.80 -1.61
N SER A 75 -16.89 -0.63 -1.44
CA SER A 75 -18.03 -0.41 -0.54
C SER A 75 -17.75 -0.81 0.91
N LYS A 76 -16.47 -0.77 1.32
CA LYS A 76 -16.02 -0.98 2.70
C LYS A 76 -15.13 0.18 3.09
N ARG A 77 -15.26 0.64 4.34
CA ARG A 77 -14.35 1.62 4.93
C ARG A 77 -12.97 0.97 5.13
N PRO A 78 -11.89 1.53 4.56
CA PRO A 78 -10.55 0.98 4.74
C PRO A 78 -9.99 1.33 6.12
N ILE A 79 -8.99 0.58 6.55
CA ILE A 79 -8.07 0.96 7.63
C ILE A 79 -6.90 1.67 6.95
N LEU A 80 -6.53 2.86 7.43
CA LEU A 80 -5.38 3.59 6.87
C LEU A 80 -4.15 3.33 7.73
N VAL A 81 -3.04 3.03 7.09
CA VAL A 81 -1.75 2.78 7.73
C VAL A 81 -0.74 3.83 7.27
N TYR A 82 0.01 4.40 8.21
CA TYR A 82 1.16 5.26 7.89
C TYR A 82 2.26 5.17 8.97
N ALA A 83 3.49 5.48 8.56
CA ALA A 83 4.65 5.53 9.44
C ALA A 83 4.76 6.91 10.13
N THR A 84 4.96 6.94 11.44
CA THR A 84 4.98 8.18 12.26
C THR A 84 6.34 8.86 12.29
N ASP A 85 7.41 8.13 11.98
CA ASP A 85 8.80 8.57 11.98
C ASP A 85 9.28 9.08 10.61
N GLY A 86 8.37 9.19 9.63
CA GLY A 86 8.68 9.69 8.29
C GLY A 86 8.41 11.17 8.06
N PRO A 87 9.10 11.80 7.10
CA PRO A 87 8.96 13.22 6.79
C PRO A 87 7.51 13.66 6.46
N ASN A 88 6.71 12.79 5.86
CA ASN A 88 5.30 13.08 5.52
C ASN A 88 4.29 12.69 6.61
N ALA A 89 4.72 12.19 7.78
CA ALA A 89 3.81 11.78 8.85
C ALA A 89 2.78 12.86 9.24
N PRO A 90 3.14 14.16 9.34
CA PRO A 90 2.17 15.21 9.67
C PRO A 90 1.06 15.37 8.62
N ILE A 91 1.37 15.13 7.34
CA ILE A 91 0.38 15.19 6.25
C ILE A 91 -0.60 14.03 6.39
N TRP A 92 -0.09 12.82 6.63
CA TRP A 92 -0.93 11.62 6.78
C TRP A 92 -1.82 11.68 8.01
N GLU A 93 -1.29 12.12 9.15
CA GLU A 93 -2.05 12.32 10.38
C GLU A 93 -3.22 13.29 10.16
N LYS A 94 -2.94 14.45 9.55
CA LYS A 94 -3.97 15.44 9.23
C LYS A 94 -5.06 14.85 8.34
N LEU A 95 -4.68 14.22 7.22
CA LEU A 95 -5.63 13.66 6.25
C LEU A 95 -6.48 12.53 6.85
N CYS A 96 -5.88 11.67 7.68
CA CYS A 96 -6.62 10.61 8.38
C CYS A 96 -7.64 11.18 9.38
N SER A 97 -7.28 12.24 10.10
CA SER A 97 -8.19 12.94 11.02
C SER A 97 -9.40 13.54 10.28
N GLU A 98 -9.14 14.25 9.16
CA GLU A 98 -10.18 14.84 8.30
C GLU A 98 -11.10 13.80 7.67
N ALA A 99 -10.60 12.58 7.43
CA ALA A 99 -11.32 11.48 6.81
C ALA A 99 -11.92 10.47 7.80
N SER A 100 -11.93 10.76 9.10
CA SER A 100 -12.34 9.83 10.17
C SER A 100 -13.69 9.13 9.93
N GLU A 101 -14.69 9.82 9.38
CA GLU A 101 -16.01 9.26 9.05
C GLU A 101 -16.03 8.33 7.83
N LEU A 102 -14.99 8.39 7.00
CA LEU A 102 -14.85 7.63 5.75
C LEU A 102 -14.02 6.35 5.93
N ILE A 103 -13.32 6.23 7.06
CA ILE A 103 -12.39 5.15 7.35
C ILE A 103 -12.90 4.30 8.52
N LYS A 104 -12.36 3.08 8.64
CA LYS A 104 -12.69 2.15 9.73
C LYS A 104 -11.83 2.44 10.96
N ALA A 105 -10.54 2.67 10.73
CA ALA A 105 -9.56 2.95 11.75
C ALA A 105 -8.30 3.55 11.11
N VAL A 106 -7.43 4.08 11.96
CA VAL A 106 -6.06 4.47 11.63
C VAL A 106 -5.14 3.55 12.42
N GLU A 107 -4.16 2.95 11.74
CA GLU A 107 -3.08 2.20 12.35
C GLU A 107 -1.77 2.94 12.08
N THR A 108 -0.94 3.08 13.10
CA THR A 108 0.35 3.75 13.00
C THR A 108 1.49 2.75 13.21
N THR A 109 2.62 3.02 12.60
CA THR A 109 3.83 2.19 12.70
C THR A 109 5.08 3.07 12.60
N THR A 110 6.25 2.46 12.70
CA THR A 110 7.54 3.07 12.35
C THR A 110 8.15 2.35 11.16
N PHE A 111 9.11 2.95 10.46
CA PHE A 111 9.83 2.24 9.40
C PHE A 111 10.58 1.03 9.96
N GLN A 112 11.17 1.15 11.14
CA GLN A 112 11.85 0.01 11.78
C GLN A 112 10.87 -1.14 12.06
N ALA A 113 9.68 -0.85 12.59
CA ALA A 113 8.70 -1.89 12.87
C ALA A 113 8.20 -2.57 11.58
N GLN A 114 8.09 -1.82 10.47
CA GLN A 114 7.75 -2.39 9.17
C GLN A 114 8.86 -3.27 8.61
N GLU A 115 10.10 -2.81 8.72
CA GLU A 115 11.30 -3.55 8.33
C GLU A 115 11.40 -4.87 9.11
N ASP A 116 11.23 -4.82 10.44
CA ASP A 116 11.22 -6.00 11.30
C ASP A 116 10.07 -6.95 10.96
N PHE A 117 8.89 -6.42 10.67
CA PHE A 117 7.74 -7.23 10.26
C PHE A 117 8.01 -7.95 8.93
N GLN A 118 8.51 -7.24 7.92
CA GLN A 118 8.84 -7.82 6.62
C GLN A 118 9.94 -8.89 6.76
N TYR A 119 10.99 -8.59 7.53
CA TYR A 119 12.06 -9.55 7.80
C TYR A 119 11.50 -10.86 8.39
N ASN A 120 10.75 -10.74 9.49
CA ASN A 120 10.20 -11.91 10.18
C ASN A 120 9.17 -12.66 9.32
N PHE A 121 8.36 -11.95 8.55
CA PHE A 121 7.37 -12.56 7.66
C PHE A 121 8.04 -13.41 6.57
N PHE A 122 8.98 -12.82 5.83
CA PHE A 122 9.66 -13.53 4.75
C PHE A 122 10.54 -14.66 5.28
N LYS A 123 11.26 -14.45 6.39
CA LYS A 123 12.00 -15.52 7.05
C LYS A 123 11.10 -16.71 7.40
N ALA A 124 9.94 -16.45 8.01
CA ALA A 124 9.00 -17.50 8.40
C ALA A 124 8.42 -18.25 7.19
N GLU A 125 8.19 -17.58 6.06
CA GLU A 125 7.73 -18.22 4.82
C GLU A 125 8.80 -19.18 4.28
N VAL A 126 10.07 -18.77 4.26
CA VAL A 126 11.18 -19.63 3.85
C VAL A 126 11.40 -20.79 4.82
N GLU A 127 11.30 -20.56 6.13
CA GLU A 127 11.37 -21.62 7.15
C GLU A 127 10.26 -22.68 6.99
N ARG A 128 9.10 -22.28 6.43
CA ARG A 128 8.02 -23.20 6.07
C ARG A 128 8.24 -23.95 4.76
N GLY A 129 9.34 -23.66 4.06
CA GLY A 129 9.67 -24.22 2.75
C GLY A 129 8.96 -23.53 1.58
N ASN A 130 8.37 -22.34 1.81
CA ASN A 130 7.82 -21.55 0.72
C ASN A 130 8.94 -20.82 -0.02
N LYS A 131 8.82 -20.79 -1.34
CA LYS A 131 9.71 -20.03 -2.21
C LYS A 131 9.22 -18.59 -2.32
N ILE A 132 10.13 -17.64 -2.13
CA ILE A 132 9.88 -16.20 -2.29
C ILE A 132 10.56 -15.73 -3.57
N GLU A 133 9.84 -14.96 -4.38
CA GLU A 133 10.37 -14.29 -5.56
C GLU A 133 10.43 -12.79 -5.27
N VAL A 134 11.63 -12.22 -5.23
CA VAL A 134 11.84 -10.79 -4.95
C VAL A 134 12.88 -10.24 -5.93
N GLU A 135 12.56 -9.16 -6.64
CA GLU A 135 13.45 -8.52 -7.62
C GLU A 135 14.04 -9.50 -8.67
N GLY A 136 13.29 -10.54 -9.04
CA GLY A 136 13.75 -11.58 -9.98
C GLY A 136 14.73 -12.60 -9.38
N GLN A 137 14.91 -12.61 -8.05
CA GLN A 137 15.64 -13.62 -7.31
C GLN A 137 14.67 -14.58 -6.61
N SER A 138 14.94 -15.88 -6.79
CA SER A 138 14.26 -16.96 -6.09
C SER A 138 15.00 -17.28 -4.80
N ILE A 139 14.33 -17.11 -3.66
CA ILE A 139 14.82 -17.39 -2.31
C ILE A 139 14.06 -18.60 -1.78
N GLU A 140 14.80 -19.67 -1.48
CA GLU A 140 14.26 -20.98 -1.06
C GLU A 140 14.82 -21.45 0.29
N THR A 141 15.94 -20.89 0.76
CA THR A 141 16.53 -21.23 2.07
C THR A 141 16.75 -20.00 2.95
N VAL A 142 16.77 -20.21 4.27
CA VAL A 142 16.98 -19.13 5.25
C VAL A 142 18.33 -18.45 4.99
N GLU A 143 19.37 -19.21 4.65
CA GLU A 143 20.69 -18.65 4.32
C GLU A 143 20.64 -17.71 3.10
N GLN A 144 19.88 -18.08 2.06
CA GLN A 144 19.67 -17.21 0.91
C GLN A 144 18.91 -15.94 1.29
N PHE A 145 17.90 -16.07 2.16
CA PHE A 145 17.13 -14.94 2.66
C PHE A 145 18.00 -13.97 3.46
N GLU A 146 18.80 -14.46 4.42
CA GLU A 146 19.69 -13.63 5.24
C GLU A 146 20.74 -12.90 4.38
N ALA A 147 21.30 -13.58 3.37
CA ALA A 147 22.24 -12.97 2.44
C ALA A 147 21.61 -11.86 1.59
N TYR A 148 20.38 -12.09 1.10
CA TYR A 148 19.59 -11.07 0.40
C TYR A 148 19.30 -9.87 1.31
N TRP A 149 18.84 -10.12 2.53
CA TRP A 149 18.44 -9.06 3.47
C TRP A 149 19.61 -8.17 3.87
N LEU A 150 20.78 -8.77 4.14
CA LEU A 150 22.02 -8.04 4.40
C LEU A 150 22.42 -7.14 3.23
N LYS A 151 22.26 -7.61 1.99
CA LYS A 151 22.59 -6.84 0.78
C LYS A 151 21.63 -5.68 0.54
N ARG A 152 20.33 -5.85 0.83
CA ARG A 152 19.30 -4.80 0.68
C ARG A 152 19.56 -3.59 1.58
N ASN A 153 20.15 -3.83 2.76
CA ASN A 153 20.36 -2.82 3.78
C ASN A 153 21.78 -2.19 3.76
N GLN A 154 22.56 -2.43 2.70
CA GLN A 154 23.86 -1.77 2.42
C GLN A 154 23.70 -0.68 1.37
#